data_AF-A0A5K1HG90-F1
#
_entry.id   AF-A0A5K1HG90-F1
#
_cell.length_a   1.000
_cell.length_b   1.000
_cell.length_c   1.000
_cell.angle_alpha   90.00
_cell.angle_beta   90.00
_cell.angle_gamma   90.00
#
_symmetry.space_group_name_H-M   'P 1'
#
loop_
_entity.id
_entity.type
_entity.pdbx_description
1 polymer ?
#
loop_
_entity_poly.entity_id
_entity_poly.type
_entity_poly.pdbx_seq_one_letter_code
_entity_poly.pdbx_strand_id
1 'polypeptide(L)' 'CGRKRKAALLDAHVAYRMACLNAINYLKTLGYTGEQAYMILGCAPVEGRIASIVDIPNACCTLSIPTEIFDFD' A
#
# COMPACT_ATOMS: atom_id res chain seq x y z
N CYS A 1 -13.44 -25.58 14.38
CA CYS A 1 -12.71 -24.29 14.46
C CYS A 1 -11.38 -24.46 13.73
N GLY A 2 -11.31 -24.10 12.45
CA GLY A 2 -10.15 -24.37 11.60
C GLY A 2 -9.91 -23.23 10.63
N ARG A 3 -9.35 -22.11 11.11
CA ARG A 3 -8.80 -21.09 10.22
C ARG A 3 -7.48 -21.63 9.68
N LYS A 4 -7.54 -22.31 8.53
CA LYS A 4 -6.37 -22.56 7.67
C LYS A 4 -5.85 -21.18 7.24
N ARG A 5 -4.96 -20.58 8.03
CA ARG A 5 -4.08 -19.53 7.55
C ARG A 5 -3.13 -20.24 6.60
N LYS A 6 -3.52 -20.31 5.32
CA LYS A 6 -2.60 -20.60 4.22
C LYS A 6 -1.41 -19.68 4.48
N ALA A 7 -0.25 -20.25 4.81
CA ALA A 7 0.99 -19.49 4.81
C ALA A 7 1.15 -19.04 3.36
N ALA A 8 0.73 -17.80 3.11
CA ALA A 8 0.80 -17.13 1.83
C ALA A 8 2.28 -17.06 1.51
N LEU A 9 2.73 -18.02 0.71
CA LEU A 9 4.11 -18.27 0.38
C LEU A 9 4.72 -16.96 -0.14
N LEU A 10 5.49 -16.27 0.71
CA LEU A 10 6.32 -15.11 0.31
C LEU A 10 5.53 -13.96 -0.34
N ASP A 11 4.34 -13.64 0.16
CA ASP A 11 3.37 -12.84 -0.58
C ASP A 11 3.63 -11.32 -0.50
N ALA A 12 4.78 -10.88 -1.04
CA ALA A 12 5.12 -9.48 -1.26
C ALA A 12 4.00 -8.75 -2.04
N HIS A 13 3.27 -9.47 -2.89
CA HIS A 13 2.09 -8.95 -3.58
C HIS A 13 0.94 -8.63 -2.63
N VAL A 14 0.68 -9.45 -1.61
CA VAL A 14 -0.34 -9.16 -0.59
C VAL A 14 0.08 -7.98 0.27
N ALA A 15 1.34 -7.94 0.70
CA ALA A 15 1.88 -6.84 1.48
C ALA A 15 1.80 -5.51 0.69
N TYR A 16 2.15 -5.54 -0.59
CA TYR A 16 2.03 -4.38 -1.49
C TYR A 16 0.58 -3.93 -1.68
N ARG A 17 -0.36 -4.88 -1.84
CA ARG A 17 -1.79 -4.56 -1.93
C ARG A 17 -2.31 -3.91 -0.65
N MET A 18 -1.88 -4.37 0.52
CA MET A 18 -2.23 -3.75 1.79
C MET A 18 -1.61 -2.35 1.93
N ALA A 19 -0.38 -2.15 1.46
CA ALA A 19 0.25 -0.83 1.43
C ALA A 19 -0.54 0.15 0.55
N CYS A 20 -0.97 -0.27 -0.65
CA CYS A 20 -1.84 0.55 -1.51
C CYS A 20 -3.19 0.89 -0.85
N LEU A 21 -3.81 -0.06 -0.14
CA LEU A 21 -5.07 0.20 0.57
C LEU A 21 -4.90 1.18 1.73
N ASN A 22 -3.79 1.10 2.46
CA ASN A 22 -3.45 2.05 3.51
C ASN A 22 -3.19 3.45 2.93
N ALA A 23 -2.50 3.53 1.80
CA ALA A 23 -2.31 4.77 1.05
C ALA A 23 -3.65 5.41 0.61
N ILE A 24 -4.57 4.62 0.05
CA ILE A 24 -5.91 5.11 -0.31
C ILE A 24 -6.67 5.62 0.92
N ASN A 25 -6.59 4.90 2.05
CA ASN A 25 -7.22 5.34 3.29
C ASN A 25 -6.63 6.66 3.81
N TYR A 26 -5.32 6.86 3.68
CA TYR A 26 -4.66 8.12 3.99
C TYR A 26 -5.18 9.26 3.11
N LEU A 27 -5.25 9.05 1.80
CA LEU A 27 -5.79 10.05 0.86
C LEU A 27 -7.27 10.37 1.13
N LYS A 28 -8.05 9.41 1.61
CA LYS A 28 -9.43 9.65 2.06
C LYS A 28 -9.51 10.55 3.29
N THR A 29 -8.52 10.53 4.19
CA THR A 29 -8.48 11.47 5.32
C THR A 29 -8.21 12.91 4.88
N LEU A 30 -7.55 13.09 3.74
CA LEU A 30 -7.32 14.40 3.11
C LEU A 30 -8.57 14.92 2.34
N GLY A 31 -9.66 14.14 2.27
CA GLY A 31 -10.90 14.53 1.61
C GLY A 31 -11.08 14.02 0.18
N TYR A 32 -10.14 13.25 -0.36
CA TYR A 32 -10.29 12.63 -1.68
C TYR A 32 -11.26 11.44 -1.66
N THR A 33 -11.97 11.21 -2.77
CA THR A 33 -12.75 9.96 -2.92
C THR A 33 -11.81 8.76 -3.14
N GLY A 34 -12.27 7.56 -2.82
CA GLY A 34 -11.44 6.35 -3.01
C GLY A 34 -11.02 6.11 -4.46
N GLU A 35 -11.85 6.53 -5.42
CA GLU A 35 -11.58 6.45 -6.86
C GLU A 35 -10.52 7.47 -7.29
N GLN A 36 -10.64 8.72 -6.82
CA GLN A 36 -9.64 9.76 -7.04
C GLN A 36 -8.29 9.35 -6.46
N ALA A 37 -8.28 8.83 -5.22
CA ALA A 37 -7.08 8.32 -4.57
C ALA A 37 -6.44 7.18 -5.37
N TYR A 38 -7.24 6.26 -5.93
CA TYR A 38 -6.73 5.19 -6.79
C TYR A 38 -6.13 5.74 -8.09
N MET A 39 -6.76 6.76 -8.69
CA MET A 39 -6.26 7.39 -9.91
C MET A 39 -4.96 8.18 -9.66
N ILE A 40 -4.82 8.84 -8.51
CA ILE A 40 -3.59 9.52 -8.08
C ILE A 40 -2.47 8.50 -7.89
N LEU A 41 -2.72 7.36 -7.24
CA LEU A 41 -1.71 6.31 -7.07
C LEU A 41 -1.22 5.71 -8.40
N GLY A 42 -2.02 5.75 -9.47
CA GLY A 42 -1.62 5.27 -10.80
C GLY A 42 -0.96 6.34 -11.68
N CYS A 43 -1.23 7.62 -11.43
CA CYS A 43 -0.75 8.75 -12.24
C CYS A 43 0.50 9.41 -11.63
N ALA A 44 0.59 9.44 -10.29
CA ALA A 44 1.72 10.00 -9.57
C ALA A 44 2.90 9.01 -9.55
N PRO A 45 4.15 9.51 -9.51
CA PRO A 45 5.34 8.68 -9.35
C PRO A 45 5.43 8.16 -7.92
N VAL A 46 4.64 7.14 -7.59
CA VAL A 46 4.67 6.45 -6.30
C VAL A 46 5.79 5.43 -6.24
N GLU A 47 6.57 5.45 -5.16
CA GLU A 47 7.67 4.51 -4.98
C GLU A 47 7.25 3.36 -4.08
N GLY A 48 7.25 2.15 -4.64
CA GLY A 48 7.07 0.91 -3.91
C GLY A 48 8.40 0.28 -3.53
N ARG A 49 8.73 0.23 -2.24
CA ARG A 49 9.93 -0.46 -1.73
C ARG A 49 9.55 -1.73 -0.98
N ILE A 50 10.14 -2.85 -1.39
CA ILE A 50 10.07 -4.10 -0.63
C ILE A 50 11.18 -4.04 0.42
N ALA A 51 10.81 -3.90 1.69
CA ALA A 51 11.76 -3.70 2.79
C ALA A 51 12.34 -5.04 3.26
N SER A 52 11.49 -6.03 3.52
CA SER A 52 11.94 -7.36 3.91
C SER A 52 11.04 -8.45 3.34
N ILE A 53 11.68 -9.39 2.64
CA ILE A 53 11.10 -10.67 2.19
C ILE A 53 11.60 -11.84 3.08
N VAL A 54 12.57 -11.57 3.96
CA VAL A 54 13.34 -12.59 4.67
C VAL A 54 12.60 -13.11 5.92
N ASP A 55 11.66 -12.33 6.45
CA ASP A 55 10.87 -12.70 7.63
C ASP A 55 9.64 -13.54 7.24
N ILE A 56 9.83 -14.84 7.03
CA ILE A 56 8.70 -15.78 6.87
C ILE A 56 7.95 -15.80 8.22
N PRO A 57 6.64 -15.43 8.31
CA PRO A 57 5.64 -15.36 7.23
C PRO A 57 5.17 -13.94 6.82
N ASN A 58 5.78 -12.87 7.30
CA ASN A 58 5.32 -11.48 7.05
C ASN A 58 6.29 -10.73 6.13
N ALA A 59 5.89 -10.52 4.88
CA ALA A 59 6.60 -9.60 3.98
C ALA A 59 6.24 -8.15 4.32
N CYS A 60 7.24 -7.26 4.38
CA CYS A 60 7.02 -5.83 4.60
C CYS A 60 7.25 -5.05 3.31
N CYS A 61 6.23 -4.31 2.87
CA CYS A 61 6.31 -3.39 1.74
C CYS A 61 5.91 -1.99 2.20
N THR A 62 6.67 -1.00 1.76
CA THR A 62 6.42 0.42 1.99
C THR A 62 6.06 1.08 0.66
N LEU A 63 5.06 1.94 0.68
CA LEU A 63 4.66 2.75 -0.47
C LEU A 63 4.79 4.22 -0.07
N SER A 64 5.65 4.95 -0.79
CA SER A 64 5.88 6.37 -0.58
C SER A 64 5.14 7.17 -1.64
N ILE A 65 4.29 8.09 -1.19
CA ILE A 65 3.61 9.05 -2.05
C ILE A 65 4.35 10.38 -1.92
N PRO A 66 4.83 10.99 -3.03
CA PRO A 66 5.43 12.31 -2.99
C PRO A 66 4.38 13.33 -2.52
N THR A 67 4.68 14.09 -1.46
CA THR A 67 3.77 15.12 -0.95
C THR A 67 3.66 16.33 -1.88
N GLU A 68 4.63 16.50 -2.79
CA GLU A 68 4.67 17.56 -3.81
C GLU A 68 3.49 17.51 -4.80
N ILE A 69 2.74 16.40 -4.87
CA ILE A 69 1.54 16.31 -5.72
C ILE A 69 0.31 16.95 -5.07
N PHE A 70 0.39 17.29 -3.78
CA PHE A 70 -0.69 17.93 -3.06
C PHE A 70 -0.35 19.42 -2.94
N ASP A 71 -1.23 20.29 -3.43
CA ASP A 71 -1.14 21.74 -3.28
C ASP A 71 -1.54 22.23 -1.86
N PHE A 72 -1.49 21.34 -0.86
CA PHE A 72 -1.90 21.63 0.52
C PHE A 72 -0.70 21.40 1.44
N ASP A 73 -0.35 22.43 2.23
CA ASP A 73 0.65 22.38 3.31
C ASP A 73 0.14 21.60 4.52
#